data_AF-A0A3C1T0E2-F1
#
_entry.id   AF-A0A3C1T0E2-F1
#
_cell.length_a   1.000
_cell.length_b   1.000
_cell.length_c   1.000
_cell.angle_alpha   90.00
_cell.angle_beta   90.00
_cell.angle_gamma   90.00
#
_symmetry.space_group_name_H-M   'P 1'
#
loop_
_entity.id
_entity.type
_entity.pdbx_description
1 polymer ?
#
loop_
_entity_poly.entity_id
_entity_poly.type
_entity_poly.pdbx_seq_one_letter_code
_entity_poly.pdbx_strand_id
1 'polypeptide(L)'
;GLNLIKGGGGALTREKIVAAVADKFVCIADESKLVKVMGDFPLPVEVIPMAANYVKHQITRRIGGTPFVRENFVTDNGNLILDVEGLKITDPKATETELDSIVGV
;
A
#
# COMPACT_ATOMS: atom_id res chain seq x y z
N GLY A 1 13.86 -10.14 5.25
CA GLY A 1 14.21 -9.05 4.31
C GLY A 1 13.85 -7.73 4.95
N LEU A 2 14.22 -6.63 4.30
CA LEU A 2 13.68 -5.31 4.65
C LEU A 2 12.21 -5.26 4.22
N ASN A 3 11.35 -4.65 5.03
CA ASN A 3 9.95 -4.38 4.69
C ASN A 3 9.79 -2.87 4.49
N LEU A 4 8.96 -2.46 3.54
CA LEU A 4 8.82 -1.06 3.12
C LEU A 4 7.35 -0.72 2.91
N ILE A 5 6.97 0.51 3.26
CA ILE A 5 5.82 1.17 2.63
C ILE A 5 6.33 1.91 1.39
N LYS A 6 5.69 1.67 0.24
CA LYS A 6 5.92 2.37 -1.04
C LYS A 6 4.59 2.87 -1.60
N GLY A 7 4.62 3.60 -2.71
CA GLY A 7 3.40 4.10 -3.36
C GLY A 7 3.02 5.55 -3.03
N GLY A 8 3.86 6.29 -2.31
CA GLY A 8 3.65 7.73 -2.09
C GLY A 8 3.48 8.49 -3.41
N GLY A 9 4.25 8.14 -4.44
CA GLY A 9 4.10 8.68 -5.81
C GLY A 9 3.06 7.96 -6.69
N GLY A 10 2.37 6.94 -6.17
CA GLY A 10 1.30 6.22 -6.87
C GLY A 10 1.72 5.24 -7.96
N ALA A 11 2.99 4.84 -8.00
CA ALA A 11 3.54 3.88 -8.97
C ALA A 11 3.71 2.45 -8.41
N LEU A 12 3.13 2.16 -7.24
CA LEU A 12 3.47 0.96 -6.44
C LEU A 12 3.34 -0.35 -7.20
N THR A 13 2.34 -0.50 -8.06
CA THR A 13 2.08 -1.75 -8.78
C THR A 13 3.20 -2.09 -9.73
N ARG A 14 3.61 -1.14 -10.57
CA ARG A 14 4.72 -1.35 -11.53
C ARG A 14 6.05 -1.47 -10.81
N GLU A 15 6.26 -0.69 -9.74
CA GLU A 15 7.46 -0.81 -8.89
C GLU A 15 7.57 -2.22 -8.27
N LYS A 16 6.47 -2.78 -7.75
CA LYS A 16 6.42 -4.13 -7.16
C LYS A 16 6.66 -5.22 -8.20
N ILE A 17 6.11 -5.08 -9.40
CA ILE A 17 6.35 -5.99 -10.54
C ILE A 17 7.84 -6.00 -10.92
N VAL A 18 8.46 -4.82 -11.09
CA VAL A 18 9.89 -4.73 -11.44
C VAL A 18 10.77 -5.29 -10.32
N ALA A 19 10.44 -5.03 -9.06
CA ALA A 19 11.16 -5.59 -7.92
C ALA A 19 11.07 -7.12 -7.83
N ALA A 20 9.92 -7.71 -8.20
CA ALA A 20 9.71 -9.16 -8.18
C ALA A 20 10.53 -9.92 -9.23
N VAL A 21 10.90 -9.28 -10.34
CA VAL A 21 11.74 -9.89 -11.39
C VAL A 21 13.22 -9.59 -11.25
N ALA A 22 13.61 -8.71 -10.32
CA ALA A 22 15.00 -8.32 -10.12
C ALA A 22 15.72 -9.31 -9.19
N ASP A 23 16.95 -9.72 -9.55
CA ASP A 23 17.80 -10.55 -8.68
C ASP A 23 18.16 -9.84 -7.37
N LYS A 24 18.22 -8.50 -7.40
CA LYS A 24 18.54 -7.67 -6.25
C LYS A 24 17.74 -6.37 -6.28
N PHE A 25 17.00 -6.13 -5.21
CA PHE A 25 16.35 -4.85 -4.96
C PHE A 25 17.19 -4.00 -4.01
N VAL A 26 17.61 -2.82 -4.46
CA VAL A 26 18.38 -1.84 -3.66
C VAL A 26 17.48 -0.66 -3.37
N CYS A 27 17.12 -0.48 -2.09
CA CYS A 27 16.34 0.68 -1.64
C CYS A 27 17.30 1.81 -1.24
N ILE A 28 17.09 3.00 -1.80
CA ILE A 28 17.81 4.22 -1.46
C ILE A 28 16.82 5.15 -0.76
N ALA A 29 17.17 5.58 0.46
CA ALA A 29 16.34 6.42 1.30
C ALA A 29 17.21 7.22 2.27
N ASP A 30 16.72 8.39 2.71
CA ASP A 30 17.32 9.15 3.80
C ASP A 30 16.90 8.61 5.18
N GLU A 31 17.56 9.06 6.24
CA GLU A 31 17.35 8.56 7.61
C GLU A 31 15.92 8.74 8.12
N SER A 32 15.17 9.74 7.62
CA SER A 32 13.77 9.97 8.03
C SER A 32 12.83 8.84 7.63
N LYS A 33 13.24 7.95 6.72
CA LYS A 33 12.43 6.82 6.24
C LYS A 33 12.56 5.57 7.11
N LEU A 34 13.55 5.53 8.01
CA LEU A 34 13.78 4.38 8.88
C LEU A 34 12.93 4.50 10.16
N VAL A 35 11.92 3.64 10.28
CA VAL A 35 11.01 3.60 11.43
C VAL A 35 11.03 2.24 12.12
N LYS A 36 10.73 2.22 13.43
CA LYS A 36 10.62 0.97 14.21
C LYS A 36 9.36 0.18 13.87
N VAL A 37 8.26 0.88 13.58
CA VAL A 37 6.96 0.32 13.22
C VAL A 37 6.42 1.15 12.06
N MET A 38 5.93 0.50 11.01
CA MET A 38 5.34 1.20 9.85
C MET A 38 3.88 1.56 10.13
N GLY A 39 3.39 2.66 9.53
CA GLY A 39 1.99 3.08 9.63
C GLY A 39 1.78 4.57 9.90
N ASP A 40 2.82 5.30 10.32
CA ASP A 40 2.75 6.77 10.44
C ASP A 40 2.60 7.43 9.06
N PHE A 41 3.31 6.93 8.05
CA PHE A 41 3.03 7.27 6.66
C PHE A 41 1.83 6.44 6.17
N PRO A 42 0.81 7.06 5.54
CA PRO A 42 -0.36 6.34 5.04
C PRO A 42 0.04 5.20 4.10
N LEU A 43 -0.56 4.02 4.26
CA LEU A 43 -0.30 2.88 3.38
C LEU A 43 -1.11 3.04 2.08
N PRO A 44 -0.48 3.19 0.90
CA PRO A 44 -1.20 3.28 -0.36
C PRO A 44 -1.61 1.90 -0.85
N VAL A 45 -2.87 1.74 -1.23
CA VAL A 45 -3.44 0.52 -1.83
C VAL A 45 -4.06 0.90 -3.17
N GLU A 46 -3.53 0.37 -4.27
CA GLU A 46 -4.14 0.54 -5.59
C GLU A 46 -5.39 -0.34 -5.68
N VAL A 47 -6.50 0.20 -6.19
CA VAL A 47 -7.78 -0.52 -6.23
C VAL A 47 -8.51 -0.29 -7.55
N ILE A 48 -9.23 -1.31 -8.01
CA ILE A 48 -10.14 -1.20 -9.16
C ILE A 48 -11.20 -0.13 -8.84
N PRO A 49 -11.47 0.85 -9.71
CA PRO A 49 -12.34 1.99 -9.38
C PRO A 49 -13.74 1.60 -8.88
N MET A 50 -14.38 0.62 -9.52
CA MET A 50 -15.72 0.16 -9.11
C MET A 50 -15.73 -0.57 -7.76
N ALA A 51 -14.58 -1.04 -7.29
CA ALA A 51 -14.43 -1.78 -6.03
C ALA A 51 -14.07 -0.86 -4.85
N ALA A 52 -13.75 0.41 -5.08
CA ALA A 52 -13.16 1.29 -4.06
C ALA A 52 -13.94 1.32 -2.73
N ASN A 53 -15.26 1.46 -2.77
CA ASN A 53 -16.08 1.46 -1.54
C ASN A 53 -16.09 0.10 -0.83
N TYR A 54 -16.14 -1.00 -1.59
CA TYR A 54 -16.05 -2.35 -1.03
C TYR A 54 -14.69 -2.55 -0.35
N VAL A 55 -13.59 -2.25 -1.03
CA VAL A 55 -12.23 -2.39 -0.51
C VAL A 55 -12.03 -1.52 0.72
N LYS A 56 -12.51 -0.27 0.70
CA LYS A 56 -12.51 0.64 1.86
C LYS A 56 -13.12 -0.03 3.10
N HIS A 57 -14.30 -0.64 2.96
CA HIS A 57 -14.95 -1.35 4.08
C HIS A 57 -14.19 -2.60 4.53
N GLN A 58 -13.59 -3.35 3.61
CA GLN A 58 -12.78 -4.52 3.96
C GLN A 58 -11.52 -4.13 4.73
N ILE A 59 -10.80 -3.08 4.28
CA ILE A 59 -9.61 -2.56 4.98
C ILE A 59 -9.96 -2.18 6.41
N THR A 60 -11.00 -1.36 6.61
CA THR A 60 -11.40 -0.95 7.98
C THR A 60 -11.75 -2.13 8.87
N ARG A 61 -12.38 -3.19 8.34
CA ARG A 61 -12.79 -4.36 9.14
C ARG A 61 -11.67 -5.37 9.42
N ARG A 62 -10.81 -5.62 8.42
CA ARG A 62 -9.82 -6.73 8.44
C ARG A 62 -8.43 -6.25 8.86
N ILE A 63 -8.04 -5.05 8.43
CA ILE A 63 -6.71 -4.46 8.66
C ILE A 63 -6.77 -3.40 9.76
N GLY A 64 -7.88 -2.66 9.82
CA GLY A 64 -8.01 -1.45 10.63
C GLY A 64 -7.59 -0.20 9.86
N GLY A 65 -7.45 0.92 10.58
CA GLY A 65 -7.12 2.21 10.00
C GLY A 65 -8.27 2.89 9.25
N THR A 66 -7.95 4.05 8.69
CA THR A 66 -8.90 4.93 8.03
C THR A 66 -8.51 5.09 6.55
N PRO A 67 -9.09 4.28 5.65
CA PRO A 67 -8.88 4.43 4.21
C PRO A 67 -9.62 5.66 3.64
N PHE A 68 -8.93 6.44 2.81
CA PHE A 68 -9.52 7.53 2.01
C PHE A 68 -8.98 7.50 0.59
N VAL A 69 -9.79 7.97 -0.36
CA VAL A 69 -9.41 8.03 -1.77
C VAL A 69 -8.41 9.17 -1.95
N ARG A 70 -7.30 8.91 -2.63
CA ARG A 70 -6.39 9.96 -3.07
C ARG A 70 -7.05 10.79 -4.17
N GLU A 71 -7.38 12.04 -3.87
CA GLU A 71 -8.09 12.90 -4.81
C GLU A 71 -7.24 13.31 -6.02
N ASN A 72 -7.90 13.53 -7.16
CA ASN A 72 -7.31 13.99 -8.42
C ASN A 72 -6.10 13.14 -8.88
N PHE A 73 -6.11 11.85 -8.55
CA PHE A 73 -5.04 10.93 -8.91
C PHE A 73 -5.62 9.66 -9.54
N VAL A 74 -5.02 9.24 -10.65
CA VAL A 74 -5.26 7.95 -11.29
C VAL A 74 -3.90 7.34 -11.58
N THR A 75 -3.72 6.06 -11.26
CA THR A 75 -2.45 5.37 -11.50
C THR A 75 -2.19 5.19 -12.99
N ASP A 76 -0.96 4.84 -13.36
CA ASP A 76 -0.61 4.45 -14.72
C ASP A 76 -1.45 3.26 -15.27
N ASN A 77 -2.12 2.53 -14.39
CA ASN A 77 -2.95 1.38 -14.73
C ASN A 77 -4.46 1.71 -14.76
N GLY A 78 -4.83 2.98 -14.60
CA GLY A 78 -6.23 3.42 -14.62
C GLY A 78 -7.01 3.15 -13.32
N ASN A 79 -6.30 2.86 -12.22
CA ASN A 79 -6.89 2.54 -10.93
C ASN A 79 -6.88 3.73 -9.97
N LEU A 80 -7.63 3.61 -8.88
CA LEU A 80 -7.61 4.56 -7.77
C LEU A 80 -6.60 4.13 -6.71
N ILE A 81 -6.24 5.05 -5.81
CA ILE A 81 -5.48 4.72 -4.60
C ILE A 81 -6.36 5.01 -3.38
N LEU A 82 -6.41 4.03 -2.47
CA LEU A 82 -6.83 4.24 -1.10
C LEU A 82 -5.57 4.40 -0.23
N ASP A 83 -5.38 5.59 0.33
CA ASP A 83 -4.38 5.81 1.36
C ASP A 83 -4.99 5.45 2.72
N VAL A 84 -4.30 4.61 3.50
CA VAL A 84 -4.79 4.10 4.79
C VAL A 84 -3.97 4.68 5.94
N GLU A 85 -4.60 5.55 6.72
CA GLU A 85 -4.00 6.17 7.90
C GLU A 85 -4.30 5.42 9.21
N GLY A 86 -3.52 5.71 10.25
CA GLY A 86 -3.80 5.23 11.62
C GLY A 86 -3.46 3.75 11.84
N LEU A 87 -2.59 3.18 11.01
CA LEU A 87 -2.12 1.81 11.16
C LEU A 87 -0.94 1.72 12.13
N LYS A 88 -0.78 0.55 12.76
CA LYS A 88 0.47 0.12 13.42
C LYS A 88 0.82 -1.26 12.90
N ILE A 89 1.66 -1.30 11.87
CA ILE A 89 1.98 -2.53 11.13
C ILE A 89 3.14 -3.23 11.82
N THR A 90 2.82 -4.14 12.75
CA THR A 90 3.80 -4.94 13.50
C THR A 90 4.19 -6.23 12.77
N ASP A 91 3.33 -6.77 11.91
CA ASP A 91 3.62 -7.88 11.01
C ASP A 91 3.32 -7.48 9.55
N PRO A 92 4.31 -6.91 8.84
CA PRO A 92 4.11 -6.41 7.48
C PRO A 92 3.70 -7.48 6.47
N LYS A 93 4.20 -8.71 6.64
CA LYS A 93 3.89 -9.81 5.71
C LYS A 93 2.47 -10.31 5.89
N ALA A 94 2.01 -10.43 7.14
CA ALA A 94 0.62 -10.79 7.42
C ALA A 94 -0.33 -9.71 6.89
N THR A 95 0.00 -8.42 7.10
CA THR A 95 -0.80 -7.30 6.56
C THR A 95 -0.84 -7.31 5.03
N GLU A 96 0.30 -7.51 4.36
CA GLU A 96 0.36 -7.64 2.90
C GLU A 96 -0.50 -8.80 2.39
N THR A 97 -0.36 -9.98 3.01
CA THR A 97 -1.15 -11.18 2.63
C THR A 97 -2.65 -10.95 2.79
N GLU A 98 -3.06 -10.29 3.88
CA GLU A 98 -4.46 -10.00 4.15
C GLU A 98 -5.01 -8.97 3.14
N LEU A 99 -4.24 -7.94 2.78
CA LEU A 99 -4.60 -6.96 1.75
C LEU A 99 -4.74 -7.60 0.36
N ASP A 100 -3.75 -8.40 -0.06
CA ASP A 100 -3.73 -9.09 -1.36
C ASP A 100 -4.92 -10.07 -1.50
N SER A 101 -5.54 -10.49 -0.39
CA SER A 101 -6.73 -11.34 -0.39
C SER A 101 -8.06 -10.59 -0.58
N ILE A 102 -8.07 -9.27 -0.57
CA ILE A 102 -9.29 -8.46 -0.75
C ILE A 102 -9.55 -8.31 -2.25
N VAL A 103 -10.70 -8.79 -2.72
CA VAL A 103 -11.08 -8.69 -4.13
C VAL A 103 -11.14 -7.21 -4.56
N GLY A 104 -10.40 -6.87 -5.61
CA GLY A 104 -10.34 -5.52 -6.17
C GLY A 104 -9.19 -4.66 -5.66
N VAL A 105 -8.38 -5.19 -4.73
CA VAL A 105 -6.98 -4.81 -4.53
C VAL A 105 -6.13 -5.44 -5.63
#